data_AF-A0A5B7SPB8-F1
#
_entry.id   AF-A0A5B7SPB8-F1
#
_cell.length_a   1.000
_cell.length_b   1.000
_cell.length_c   1.000
_cell.angle_alpha   90.00
_cell.angle_beta   90.00
_cell.angle_gamma   90.00
#
_symmetry.space_group_name_H-M   'P 1'
#
loop_
_entity.id
_entity.type
_entity.pdbx_description
1 polymer ?
#
loop_
_entity_poly.entity_id
_entity_poly.type
_entity_poly.pdbx_seq_one_letter_code
_entity_poly.pdbx_strand_id
1 'polypeptide(L)'
;MKGSIIIAEKNILVDSDTKSWIEISKKLEQNKVESTSNIKKVIKRIQSRFPEIPNKMVWGNYLIFEEHENIAVIDIDYNNLEKLKQDVLNIALNNNLAVLIGKENKIYRDISELK
;
A
#
# COMPACT_ATOMS: atom_id res chain seq x y z
N MET A 1 -0.48 -15.87 5.11
CA MET A 1 -0.82 -14.98 6.26
C MET A 1 -1.35 -13.70 5.66
N LYS A 2 -2.46 -13.17 6.20
CA LYS A 2 -3.12 -12.00 5.62
C LYS A 2 -2.62 -10.69 6.20
N GLY A 3 -2.54 -9.66 5.37
CA GLY A 3 -2.21 -8.30 5.77
C GLY A 3 -2.70 -7.29 4.74
N SER A 4 -2.80 -6.04 5.16
CA SER A 4 -3.08 -4.91 4.28
C SER A 4 -2.02 -3.83 4.43
N ILE A 5 -1.59 -3.27 3.31
CA ILE A 5 -0.67 -2.14 3.24
C ILE A 5 -1.37 -1.04 2.44
N ILE A 6 -1.28 0.19 2.92
CA ILE A 6 -1.84 1.34 2.22
C ILE A 6 -0.67 2.18 1.71
N ILE A 7 -0.67 2.47 0.43
CA ILE A 7 0.25 3.43 -0.20
C ILE A 7 -0.52 4.71 -0.51
N ALA A 8 0.05 5.86 -0.20
CA ALA A 8 -0.61 7.15 -0.39
C ALA A 8 0.39 8.25 -0.76
N GLU A 9 -0.12 9.28 -1.43
CA GLU A 9 0.64 10.52 -1.60
C GLU A 9 0.93 11.14 -0.22
N LYS A 10 2.15 11.67 -0.01
CA LYS A 10 2.63 12.11 1.32
C LYS A 10 1.75 13.17 1.98
N ASN A 11 1.11 14.02 1.18
CA ASN A 11 0.22 15.08 1.64
C ASN A 11 -1.11 14.57 2.23
N ILE A 12 -1.45 13.30 2.03
CA ILE A 12 -2.66 12.69 2.58
C ILE A 12 -2.43 12.19 4.02
N LEU A 13 -1.19 11.90 4.40
CA LEU A 13 -0.84 11.26 5.68
C LEU A 13 -0.27 12.27 6.70
N VAL A 14 -1.05 13.31 7.03
CA VAL A 14 -0.64 14.42 7.93
C VAL A 14 -1.10 14.24 9.40
N ASP A 15 -0.11 14.34 10.31
CA ASP A 15 -0.02 14.72 11.74
C ASP A 15 -1.11 14.41 12.80
N SER A 16 -2.02 13.49 12.55
CA SER A 16 -2.40 12.57 13.64
C SER A 16 -2.80 11.25 13.02
N ASP A 17 -2.24 10.14 13.51
CA ASP A 17 -2.52 8.82 12.97
C ASP A 17 -4.03 8.57 12.90
N THR A 18 -4.79 9.08 13.88
CA THR A 18 -6.25 9.04 13.91
C THR A 18 -6.93 9.81 12.76
N LYS A 19 -6.50 11.04 12.46
CA LYS A 19 -7.09 11.82 11.36
C LYS A 19 -6.75 11.21 10.00
N SER A 20 -5.51 10.74 9.84
CA SER A 20 -5.08 10.00 8.65
C SER A 20 -5.92 8.74 8.46
N TRP A 21 -6.12 7.94 9.52
CA TRP A 21 -6.98 6.76 9.49
C TRP A 21 -8.43 7.10 9.12
N ILE A 22 -9.01 8.14 9.70
CA ILE A 22 -10.40 8.56 9.40
C ILE A 22 -10.52 9.01 7.94
N GLU A 23 -9.56 9.80 7.43
CA GLU A 23 -9.59 10.28 6.05
C GLU A 23 -9.39 9.15 5.04
N ILE A 24 -8.50 8.20 5.33
CA ILE A 24 -8.32 7.00 4.51
C ILE A 24 -9.59 6.16 4.52
N SER A 25 -10.15 5.83 5.69
CA SER A 25 -11.38 5.04 5.79
C SER A 25 -12.53 5.67 4.99
N LYS A 26 -12.72 6.99 5.07
CA LYS A 26 -13.71 7.71 4.26
C LYS A 26 -13.45 7.59 2.76
N LYS A 27 -12.19 7.57 2.31
CA LYS A 27 -11.83 7.37 0.90
C LYS A 27 -12.04 5.92 0.44
N LEU A 28 -11.87 4.95 1.34
CA LEU A 28 -12.14 3.54 1.04
C LEU A 28 -13.65 3.25 0.91
N GLU A 29 -14.49 4.01 1.62
CA GLU A 29 -15.95 3.96 1.46
C GLU A 29 -16.44 4.58 0.14
N GLN A 30 -15.62 5.39 -0.52
CA GLN A 30 -15.94 5.94 -1.85
C GLN A 30 -15.74 4.87 -2.93
N ASN A 31 -16.43 5.04 -4.07
CA ASN A 31 -16.27 4.17 -5.22
C ASN A 31 -14.80 4.08 -5.65
N LYS A 32 -14.39 2.91 -6.14
CA LYS A 32 -13.05 2.69 -6.72
C LYS A 32 -12.86 3.65 -7.90
N VAL A 33 -11.83 4.49 -7.83
CA VAL A 33 -11.44 5.44 -8.88
C VAL A 33 -9.98 5.23 -9.20
N GLU A 34 -9.62 5.35 -10.48
CA GLU A 34 -8.24 5.25 -10.94
C GLU A 34 -7.30 6.13 -10.08
N SER A 35 -6.19 5.57 -9.63
CA SER A 35 -5.24 6.30 -8.79
C SER A 35 -4.37 7.29 -9.60
N THR A 36 -3.59 8.11 -8.90
CA THR A 36 -2.62 9.01 -9.53
C THR A 36 -1.62 8.23 -10.40
N SER A 37 -1.04 8.92 -11.37
CA SER A 37 0.00 8.31 -12.22
C SER A 37 1.22 7.81 -11.42
N ASN A 38 1.51 8.41 -10.26
CA ASN A 38 2.60 7.99 -9.39
C ASN A 38 2.28 6.66 -8.69
N ILE A 39 1.08 6.54 -8.11
CA ILE A 39 0.60 5.32 -7.47
C ILE A 39 0.54 4.17 -8.49
N LYS A 40 0.00 4.40 -9.70
CA LYS A 40 -0.01 3.38 -10.77
C LYS A 40 1.38 2.88 -11.15
N LYS A 41 2.37 3.78 -11.21
CA LYS A 41 3.77 3.39 -11.48
C LYS A 41 4.31 2.49 -10.38
N VAL A 42 4.02 2.81 -9.12
CA VAL A 42 4.41 2.00 -7.96
C VAL A 42 3.71 0.64 -7.97
N ILE A 43 2.40 0.58 -8.22
CA ILE A 43 1.64 -0.68 -8.35
C ILE A 43 2.28 -1.57 -9.41
N LYS A 44 2.54 -1.04 -10.62
CA LYS A 44 3.18 -1.80 -11.70
C LYS A 44 4.57 -2.31 -11.31
N ARG A 45 5.34 -1.54 -10.55
CA ARG A 45 6.68 -1.91 -10.09
C ARG A 45 6.64 -2.98 -8.99
N ILE A 46 5.63 -2.95 -8.13
CA ILE A 46 5.39 -4.02 -7.14
C ILE A 46 4.98 -5.29 -7.87
N GLN A 47 4.03 -5.21 -8.81
CA GLN A 47 3.59 -6.36 -9.62
C GLN A 47 4.74 -7.02 -10.39
N SER A 48 5.64 -6.23 -10.99
CA SER A 48 6.80 -6.77 -11.71
C SER A 48 7.85 -7.41 -10.80
N ARG A 49 7.85 -7.07 -9.51
CA ARG A 49 8.72 -7.71 -8.50
C ARG A 49 8.19 -9.07 -8.06
N PHE A 50 6.89 -9.30 -8.18
CA PHE A 50 6.19 -10.53 -7.79
C PHE A 50 5.28 -11.06 -8.91
N PRO A 51 5.83 -11.34 -10.12
CA PRO A 51 5.04 -11.72 -11.29
C PRO A 51 4.28 -13.05 -11.11
N GLU A 52 4.73 -13.89 -10.19
CA GLU A 52 4.11 -15.17 -9.84
C GLU A 52 2.88 -15.03 -8.93
N ILE A 53 2.69 -13.87 -8.30
CA ILE A 53 1.59 -13.63 -7.36
C ILE A 53 0.41 -13.01 -8.11
N PRO A 54 -0.76 -13.67 -8.14
CA PRO A 54 -1.92 -13.15 -8.83
C PRO A 54 -2.45 -11.87 -8.17
N ASN A 55 -2.91 -10.94 -9.01
CA ASN A 55 -3.49 -9.66 -8.58
C ASN A 55 -5.02 -9.69 -8.44
N LYS A 56 -5.58 -10.89 -8.30
CA LYS A 56 -7.01 -11.16 -8.11
C LYS A 56 -7.18 -12.14 -6.97
N MET A 57 -8.37 -12.14 -6.36
CA MET A 57 -8.67 -13.06 -5.27
C MET A 57 -8.67 -14.50 -5.78
N VAL A 58 -7.79 -15.31 -5.20
CA VAL A 58 -7.70 -16.75 -5.43
C VAL A 58 -7.45 -17.45 -4.10
N TRP A 59 -7.61 -18.77 -4.07
CA TRP A 59 -7.22 -19.53 -2.91
C TRP A 59 -5.69 -19.65 -2.86
N GLY A 60 -5.08 -19.25 -1.73
CA GLY A 60 -3.64 -19.20 -1.56
C GLY A 60 -3.06 -17.79 -1.72
N ASN A 61 -1.86 -17.70 -2.29
CA ASN A 61 -1.12 -16.45 -2.36
C ASN A 61 -1.76 -15.45 -3.34
N TYR A 62 -1.94 -14.18 -2.93
CA TYR A 62 -2.40 -13.10 -3.81
C TYR A 62 -1.89 -11.72 -3.35
N LEU A 63 -1.95 -10.77 -4.29
CA LEU A 63 -1.59 -9.37 -4.10
C LEU A 63 -2.58 -8.46 -4.84
N ILE A 64 -3.69 -8.14 -4.20
CA ILE A 64 -4.78 -7.35 -4.81
C ILE A 64 -4.53 -5.87 -4.54
N PHE A 65 -4.73 -5.05 -5.57
CA PHE A 65 -4.60 -3.60 -5.47
C PHE A 65 -5.98 -2.96 -5.65
N GLU A 66 -6.41 -2.19 -4.66
CA GLU A 66 -7.62 -1.39 -4.73
C GLU A 66 -7.23 0.08 -4.83
N GLU A 67 -7.53 0.70 -5.96
CA GLU A 67 -7.15 2.08 -6.26
C GLU A 67 -8.24 3.07 -5.86
N HIS A 68 -7.82 4.17 -5.23
CA HIS A 68 -8.65 5.28 -4.79
C HIS A 68 -7.92 6.61 -4.98
N GLU A 69 -7.96 7.21 -6.17
CA GLU A 69 -7.37 8.53 -6.48
C GLU A 69 -5.94 8.72 -5.89
N ASN A 70 -5.82 9.30 -4.69
CA ASN A 70 -4.54 9.58 -4.01
C ASN A 70 -4.03 8.45 -3.08
N ILE A 71 -4.67 7.28 -3.11
CA ILE A 71 -4.39 6.12 -2.27
C ILE A 71 -4.51 4.84 -3.10
N ALA A 72 -3.75 3.81 -2.74
CA ALA A 72 -4.10 2.43 -3.06
C ALA A 72 -3.95 1.51 -1.84
N VAL A 73 -4.89 0.57 -1.69
CA VAL A 73 -4.82 -0.50 -0.70
C VAL A 73 -4.27 -1.74 -1.37
N ILE A 74 -3.36 -2.40 -0.68
CA ILE A 74 -2.71 -3.63 -1.12
C ILE A 74 -3.13 -4.73 -0.14
N ASP A 75 -4.06 -5.57 -0.58
CA ASP A 75 -4.48 -6.76 0.16
C ASP A 75 -3.56 -7.92 -0.19
N ILE A 76 -2.97 -8.51 0.85
CA ILE A 76 -1.92 -9.52 0.73
C ILE A 76 -2.38 -10.78 1.44
N ASP A 77 -2.29 -11.92 0.75
CA ASP A 77 -2.10 -13.21 1.40
C ASP A 77 -0.83 -13.81 0.81
N TYR A 78 0.20 -13.95 1.63
CA TYR A 78 1.47 -14.50 1.18
C TYR A 78 2.17 -15.25 2.31
N ASN A 79 2.90 -16.31 1.95
CA ASN A 79 3.64 -17.11 2.94
C ASN A 79 4.80 -16.32 3.56
N ASN A 80 5.46 -15.44 2.79
CA ASN A 80 6.56 -14.61 3.29
C ASN A 80 6.16 -13.12 3.32
N LEU A 81 5.20 -12.81 4.19
CA LEU A 81 4.61 -11.47 4.31
C LEU A 81 5.66 -10.39 4.61
N GLU A 82 6.67 -10.67 5.44
CA GLU A 82 7.70 -9.68 5.81
C GLU A 82 8.57 -9.29 4.62
N LYS A 83 9.00 -10.25 3.79
CA LYS A 83 9.77 -9.92 2.57
C LYS A 83 8.95 -9.05 1.62
N LEU A 84 7.68 -9.39 1.41
CA LEU A 84 6.79 -8.63 0.54
C LEU A 84 6.57 -7.22 1.09
N LYS A 85 6.31 -7.10 2.39
CA LYS A 85 6.17 -5.82 3.09
C LYS A 85 7.40 -4.94 2.91
N GLN A 86 8.60 -5.49 3.08
CA GLN A 86 9.85 -4.75 2.90
C GLN A 86 10.05 -4.30 1.45
N ASP A 87 9.77 -5.14 0.46
CA ASP A 87 9.86 -4.76 -0.95
C ASP A 87 8.83 -3.66 -1.29
N VAL A 88 7.59 -3.76 -0.79
CA VAL A 88 6.56 -2.71 -0.96
C VAL A 88 7.00 -1.39 -0.34
N LEU A 89 7.50 -1.41 0.90
CA LEU A 89 8.04 -0.24 1.59
C LEU A 89 9.17 0.41 0.78
N ASN A 90 10.17 -0.38 0.39
CA ASN A 90 11.30 0.09 -0.40
C ASN A 90 10.83 0.72 -1.73
N ILE A 91 9.91 0.08 -2.45
CA ILE A 91 9.44 0.60 -3.73
C ILE A 91 8.66 1.91 -3.50
N ALA A 92 7.69 1.95 -2.59
CA ALA A 92 6.86 3.12 -2.38
C ALA A 92 7.66 4.33 -1.88
N LEU A 93 8.51 4.15 -0.86
CA LEU A 93 9.29 5.24 -0.26
C LEU A 93 10.30 5.83 -1.25
N ASN A 94 10.94 5.01 -2.08
CA ASN A 94 11.83 5.48 -3.17
C ASN A 94 11.09 6.24 -4.29
N ASN A 95 9.76 6.15 -4.36
CA ASN A 95 8.93 6.90 -5.31
C ASN A 95 8.18 8.06 -4.63
N ASN A 96 8.70 8.53 -3.48
CA ASN A 96 8.18 9.66 -2.73
C ASN A 96 6.71 9.48 -2.29
N LEU A 97 6.26 8.25 -2.10
CA LEU A 97 4.99 7.92 -1.46
C LEU A 97 5.21 7.65 0.03
N ALA A 98 4.13 7.70 0.80
CA ALA A 98 4.09 7.23 2.17
C ALA A 98 3.33 5.91 2.26
N VAL A 99 3.66 5.12 3.28
CA VAL A 99 3.13 3.76 3.47
C VAL A 99 2.57 3.64 4.88
N LEU A 100 1.33 3.16 4.99
CA LEU A 100 0.70 2.82 6.25
C LEU A 100 0.52 1.32 6.34
N ILE A 101 1.00 0.73 7.44
CA ILE A 101 0.84 -0.69 7.73
C ILE A 101 -0.23 -0.83 8.81
N GLY A 102 -1.40 -1.33 8.41
CA GLY A 102 -2.59 -1.30 9.26
C GLY A 102 -2.43 -2.03 10.59
N LYS A 103 -1.77 -3.19 10.57
CA LYS A 103 -1.53 -4.01 11.77
C LYS A 103 -0.56 -3.36 12.77
N GLU A 104 0.35 -2.51 12.28
CA GLU A 104 1.40 -1.87 13.08
C GLU A 104 1.01 -0.47 13.54
N ASN A 105 -0.08 0.10 13.01
CA ASN A 105 -0.43 1.51 13.16
C ASN A 105 0.76 2.45 12.90
N LYS A 106 1.64 2.06 11.97
CA LYS A 106 2.86 2.79 11.67
C LYS A 106 2.81 3.35 10.26
N ILE A 107 3.09 4.64 10.15
CA ILE A 107 3.24 5.37 8.89
C ILE A 107 4.72 5.56 8.62
N TYR A 108 5.17 5.12 7.45
CA TYR A 108 6.50 5.34 6.93
C TYR A 108 6.45 6.45 5.88
N ARG A 109 7.24 7.51 6.06
CA ARG A 109 7.27 8.66 5.14
C ARG A 109 8.59 8.81 4.40
N ASP A 110 9.64 8.22 4.93
CA ASP A 110 10.98 8.26 4.36
C ASP A 110 11.69 6.90 4.45
N ILE A 111 12.58 6.63 3.49
CA ILE A 111 13.37 5.38 3.44
C ILE A 111 14.27 5.22 4.67
N SER A 112 14.70 6.34 5.27
CA SER A 112 15.50 6.36 6.51
C SER A 112 14.77 5.79 7.74
N GLU A 113 13.46 5.60 7.65
CA GLU A 113 12.62 5.04 8.72
C GLU A 113 12.57 3.49 8.73
N LEU A 114 13.23 2.83 7.78
CA LEU A 114 13.27 1.36 7.64
C LEU A 114 14.33 0.65 8.52
N LYS A 115 14.83 1.32 9.58
CA LYS A 115 15.88 0.78 10.47
C LYS A 115 15.53 -0.57 11.11
#